data_AF-A0A2C5YGR6-F1
#
_entry.id   AF-A0A2C5YGR6-F1
#
_cell.length_a   1.000
_cell.length_b   1.000
_cell.length_c   1.000
_cell.angle_alpha   90.00
_cell.angle_beta   90.00
_cell.angle_gamma   90.00
#
_symmetry.space_group_name_H-M   'P 1'
#
loop_
_entity.id
_entity.type
_entity.pdbx_description
1 polymer ?
#
loop_
_entity_poly.entity_id
_entity_poly.type
_entity_poly.pdbx_seq_one_letter_code
_entity_poly.pdbx_strand_id
1 'polypeptide(L)'
;MSRLASVILLLLTTGLVAVCAEFLVGSIETVTKTSSVGEVFIGLIILPIVGNAAEHVTAITVAMKNKMDLAIGVAVGSSIQIAIFVTPLVVILGWIIGREMTLYFTLFETVSLFVSAFMVNFLVLDGRSNYLEGALLCAVYIIIAIVAFFFPSEQETSAWGS
;
A
#
# COMPACT_ATOMS: atom_id res chain seq x y z
N MET A 1 9.30 28.90 5.99
CA MET A 1 10.63 28.26 6.09
C MET A 1 11.53 28.80 4.98
N SER A 2 12.82 29.01 5.25
CA SER A 2 13.78 29.33 4.18
C SER A 2 13.94 28.12 3.24
N ARG A 3 14.20 28.34 1.95
CA ARG A 3 14.41 27.26 0.96
C ARG A 3 15.50 26.29 1.41
N LEU A 4 16.58 26.83 1.95
CA LEU A 4 17.71 26.08 2.49
C LEU A 4 17.29 25.19 3.66
N ALA A 5 16.52 25.74 4.62
CA ALA A 5 15.98 24.97 5.74
C ALA A 5 15.06 23.82 5.27
N SER A 6 14.29 24.03 4.19
CA SER A 6 13.41 23.00 3.63
C SER A 6 14.20 21.86 2.98
N VAL A 7 15.26 22.19 2.23
CA VAL A 7 16.16 21.20 1.62
C VAL A 7 16.91 20.39 2.68
N ILE A 8 17.44 21.05 3.71
CA ILE A 8 18.10 20.36 4.83
C ILE A 8 17.14 19.39 5.51
N LEU A 9 15.92 19.85 5.81
CA LEU A 9 14.93 19.03 6.50
C LEU A 9 14.50 17.83 5.65
N LEU A 10 14.32 18.02 4.34
CA LEU A 10 14.01 16.93 3.41
C LEU A 10 15.11 15.87 3.39
N LEU A 11 16.39 16.27 3.23
CA LEU A 11 17.51 15.33 3.19
C LEU A 11 17.68 14.59 4.53
N LEU A 12 17.57 15.30 5.64
CA LEU A 12 17.71 14.72 6.98
C LEU A 12 16.60 13.71 7.28
N THR A 13 15.35 14.06 7.00
CA THR A 13 14.20 13.15 7.21
C THR A 13 14.27 11.94 6.29
N THR A 14 14.65 12.14 5.02
CA THR A 14 14.84 11.03 4.07
C THR A 14 15.92 10.06 4.56
N GLY A 15 17.05 10.57 5.03
CA GLY A 15 18.12 9.72 5.60
C GLY A 15 17.66 8.94 6.83
N LEU A 16 16.89 9.58 7.72
CA LEU A 16 16.37 8.93 8.92
C LEU A 16 15.36 7.82 8.56
N VAL A 17 14.46 8.08 7.61
CA VAL A 17 13.51 7.10 7.10
C VAL A 17 14.23 5.92 6.46
N ALA A 18 15.32 6.15 5.70
CA ALA A 18 16.11 5.07 5.11
C ALA A 18 16.73 4.14 6.17
N VAL A 19 17.25 4.69 7.27
CA VAL A 19 17.76 3.89 8.39
C VAL A 19 16.65 3.08 9.06
N CYS A 20 15.48 3.70 9.29
CA CYS A 20 14.33 2.99 9.84
C CYS A 20 13.81 1.89 8.89
N ALA A 21 13.86 2.11 7.58
CA ALA A 21 13.44 1.13 6.58
C ALA A 21 14.36 -0.11 6.58
N GLU A 22 15.67 0.06 6.74
CA GLU A 22 16.59 -1.07 6.90
C GLU A 22 16.26 -1.91 8.14
N PHE A 23 16.07 -1.26 9.30
CA PHE A 23 15.67 -1.99 10.52
C PHE A 23 14.31 -2.66 10.38
N LEU A 24 13.37 -2.04 9.68
CA LEU A 24 12.06 -2.60 9.41
C LEU A 24 12.19 -3.87 8.56
N VAL A 25 12.91 -3.82 7.43
CA VAL A 25 13.11 -4.98 6.54
C VAL A 25 13.79 -6.13 7.28
N GLY A 26 14.83 -5.86 8.08
CA GLY A 26 15.46 -6.90 8.91
C GLY A 26 14.53 -7.51 9.97
N SER A 27 13.58 -6.72 10.48
CA SER A 27 12.57 -7.20 11.42
C SER A 27 11.53 -8.09 10.74
N ILE A 28 11.17 -7.82 9.48
CA ILE A 28 10.21 -8.63 8.72
C ILE A 28 10.70 -10.08 8.61
N GLU A 29 11.97 -10.29 8.25
CA GLU A 29 12.55 -11.63 8.15
C GLU A 29 12.52 -12.39 9.49
N THR A 30 12.71 -11.67 10.60
CA THR A 30 12.65 -12.27 11.94
C THR A 30 11.22 -12.64 12.32
N VAL A 31 10.25 -11.77 12.02
CA VAL A 31 8.83 -11.98 12.33
C VAL A 31 8.25 -13.13 11.50
N THR A 32 8.58 -13.22 10.21
CA THR A 32 8.05 -14.28 9.34
C THR A 32 8.61 -15.66 9.69
N LYS A 33 9.82 -15.72 10.29
CA LYS A 33 10.40 -16.98 10.80
C LYS A 33 9.87 -17.42 12.16
N THR A 34 9.42 -16.49 13.00
CA THR A 34 9.05 -16.76 14.41
C THR A 34 7.55 -16.73 14.67
N SER A 35 6.78 -16.13 13.75
CA SER A 35 5.34 -15.94 13.85
C SER A 35 4.61 -16.63 12.71
N SER A 36 3.31 -16.83 12.87
CA SER A 36 2.42 -17.34 11.81
C SER A 36 2.02 -16.26 10.80
N VAL A 37 2.62 -15.07 10.87
CA VAL A 37 2.28 -13.96 9.98
C VAL A 37 3.10 -14.06 8.70
N GLY A 38 2.42 -14.28 7.57
CA GLY A 38 3.06 -14.39 6.26
C GLY A 38 3.58 -13.06 5.70
N GLU A 39 4.55 -13.14 4.79
CA GLU A 39 5.12 -11.99 4.08
C GLU A 39 4.06 -11.18 3.32
N VAL A 40 3.07 -11.87 2.73
CA VAL A 40 1.94 -11.25 2.02
C VAL A 40 1.14 -10.32 2.94
N PHE A 41 0.84 -10.73 4.17
CA PHE A 41 0.10 -9.86 5.11
C PHE A 41 0.90 -8.62 5.49
N ILE A 42 2.20 -8.79 5.74
CA ILE A 42 3.08 -7.68 6.10
C ILE A 42 3.20 -6.70 4.92
N GLY A 43 3.46 -7.22 3.72
CA GLY A 43 3.64 -6.44 2.50
C GLY A 43 2.38 -5.75 2.00
N LEU A 44 1.24 -6.43 2.04
CA LEU A 44 -0.03 -5.93 1.50
C LEU A 44 -0.80 -5.05 2.49
N ILE A 45 -0.71 -5.34 3.80
CA ILE A 45 -1.53 -4.66 4.83
C ILE A 45 -0.68 -3.75 5.71
N ILE A 46 0.37 -4.27 6.36
CA ILE A 46 1.09 -3.51 7.39
C ILE A 46 1.91 -2.37 6.77
N LEU A 47 2.72 -2.66 5.75
CA LEU A 47 3.62 -1.67 5.15
C LEU A 47 2.86 -0.47 4.54
N PRO A 48 1.78 -0.66 3.75
CA PRO A 48 1.07 0.47 3.15
C PRO A 48 0.36 1.34 4.18
N ILE A 49 -0.15 0.76 5.29
CA ILE A 49 -0.76 1.54 6.37
C ILE A 49 0.24 2.52 6.95
N VAL A 50 1.46 2.06 7.27
CA VAL A 50 2.50 2.90 7.87
C VAL A 50 3.05 3.89 6.84
N GLY A 51 3.33 3.43 5.62
CA GLY A 51 3.90 4.25 4.55
C GLY A 51 2.99 5.40 4.13
N ASN A 52 1.67 5.18 4.12
CA ASN A 52 0.69 6.14 3.64
C ASN A 52 -0.11 6.81 4.77
N ALA A 53 0.27 6.59 6.05
CA ALA A 53 -0.46 7.11 7.20
C ALA A 53 -0.65 8.63 7.15
N ALA A 54 0.39 9.38 6.76
CA ALA A 54 0.33 10.84 6.67
C ALA A 54 -0.66 11.31 5.57
N GLU A 55 -0.72 10.60 4.45
CA GLU A 55 -1.67 10.87 3.37
C GLU A 55 -3.10 10.55 3.80
N HIS A 56 -3.31 9.43 4.49
CA HIS A 56 -4.61 9.06 5.05
C HIS A 56 -5.13 10.10 6.05
N VAL A 57 -4.28 10.56 6.98
CA VAL A 57 -4.65 11.62 7.93
C VAL A 57 -5.03 12.90 7.21
N THR A 58 -4.29 13.25 6.15
CA THR A 58 -4.59 14.43 5.32
C THR A 58 -5.93 14.27 4.61
N ALA A 59 -6.17 13.13 3.96
CA ALA A 59 -7.42 12.84 3.26
C ALA A 59 -8.64 12.88 4.21
N ILE A 60 -8.54 12.26 5.38
CA ILE A 60 -9.60 12.28 6.40
C ILE A 60 -9.85 13.71 6.89
N THR A 61 -8.79 14.47 7.19
CA THR A 61 -8.93 15.86 7.65
C THR A 61 -9.59 16.76 6.61
N VAL A 62 -9.29 16.54 5.33
CA VAL A 62 -9.89 17.29 4.21
C VAL A 62 -11.35 16.86 3.99
N ALA A 63 -11.64 15.55 4.09
CA ALA A 63 -13.01 15.02 4.03
C ALA A 63 -13.89 15.59 5.16
N MET A 64 -13.38 15.67 6.39
CA MET A 64 -14.09 16.27 7.54
C MET A 64 -14.42 17.75 7.34
N LYS A 65 -13.72 18.44 6.43
CA LYS A 65 -14.00 19.83 6.04
C LYS A 65 -15.00 19.93 4.89
N ASN A 66 -15.76 18.88 4.62
CA ASN A 66 -16.71 18.77 3.49
C ASN A 66 -16.05 18.99 2.12
N LYS A 67 -14.79 18.60 1.95
CA LYS A 67 -14.07 18.68 0.67
C LYS A 67 -13.78 17.29 0.14
N MET A 68 -14.82 16.51 -0.14
CA MET A 68 -14.70 15.11 -0.54
C MET A 68 -13.91 14.95 -1.85
N ASP A 69 -14.10 15.83 -2.84
CA ASP A 69 -13.36 15.78 -4.11
C ASP A 69 -11.84 15.88 -3.90
N LEU A 70 -11.41 16.73 -2.96
CA LEU A 70 -9.99 16.86 -2.61
C LEU A 70 -9.48 15.62 -1.86
N ALA A 71 -10.29 15.03 -0.98
CA ALA A 71 -9.92 13.81 -0.26
C ALA A 71 -9.76 12.61 -1.22
N ILE A 72 -10.69 12.45 -2.16
CA ILE A 72 -10.60 11.46 -3.24
C ILE A 72 -9.38 11.75 -4.12
N GLY A 73 -9.15 13.01 -4.46
CA GLY A 73 -7.98 13.43 -5.25
C GLY A 73 -6.64 13.06 -4.60
N VAL A 74 -6.52 13.20 -3.27
CA VAL A 74 -5.33 12.76 -2.52
C VAL A 74 -5.17 11.24 -2.58
N ALA A 75 -6.22 10.47 -2.29
CA ALA A 75 -6.15 9.01 -2.23
C ALA A 75 -5.93 8.35 -3.61
N VAL A 76 -6.72 8.75 -4.61
CA VAL A 76 -6.63 8.23 -5.97
C VAL A 76 -5.34 8.71 -6.65
N GLY A 77 -4.92 9.96 -6.39
CA GLY A 77 -3.66 10.50 -6.91
C GLY A 77 -2.44 9.70 -6.44
N SER A 78 -2.35 9.42 -5.14
CA SER A 78 -1.28 8.57 -4.57
C SER A 78 -1.31 7.15 -5.18
N SER A 79 -2.51 6.56 -5.32
CA SER A 79 -2.67 5.22 -5.92
C SER A 79 -2.23 5.17 -7.38
N ILE A 80 -2.59 6.18 -8.19
CA ILE A 80 -2.17 6.29 -9.58
C ILE A 80 -0.64 6.46 -9.65
N GLN A 81 -0.06 7.33 -8.82
CA GLN A 81 1.39 7.54 -8.77
C GLN A 81 2.13 6.24 -8.45
N ILE A 82 1.65 5.46 -7.50
CA ILE A 82 2.24 4.16 -7.17
C ILE A 82 2.18 3.24 -8.39
N ALA A 83 1.00 3.11 -9.01
CA ALA A 83 0.77 2.19 -10.13
C ALA A 83 1.57 2.53 -11.39
N ILE A 84 1.62 3.81 -11.80
CA ILE A 84 2.22 4.20 -13.10
C ILE A 84 3.68 4.63 -12.99
N PHE A 85 4.15 4.99 -11.79
CA PHE A 85 5.50 5.52 -11.60
C PHE A 85 6.32 4.67 -10.63
N VAL A 86 5.86 4.49 -9.39
CA VAL A 86 6.68 3.83 -8.36
C VAL A 86 6.91 2.36 -8.69
N THR A 87 5.86 1.58 -8.98
CA THR A 87 6.00 0.14 -9.27
C THR A 87 6.86 -0.13 -10.51
N PRO A 88 6.66 0.53 -11.67
CA PRO A 88 7.52 0.34 -12.83
C PRO A 88 8.97 0.79 -12.57
N LEU A 89 9.18 1.87 -11.82
CA LEU A 89 10.52 2.35 -11.47
C LEU A 89 11.27 1.30 -10.63
N VAL A 90 10.59 0.68 -9.66
CA VAL A 90 11.20 -0.36 -8.81
C VAL A 90 11.57 -1.60 -9.62
N VAL A 91 10.76 -1.99 -10.60
CA VAL A 91 11.09 -3.08 -11.55
C VAL A 91 12.34 -2.75 -12.37
N ILE A 92 12.43 -1.54 -12.90
CA ILE A 92 13.61 -1.08 -13.67
C ILE A 92 14.85 -1.02 -12.77
N LEU A 93 14.73 -0.54 -11.54
CA LEU A 93 15.84 -0.51 -10.57
C LEU A 93 16.29 -1.92 -10.19
N GLY A 94 15.36 -2.87 -10.03
CA GLY A 94 15.66 -4.29 -9.85
C GLY A 94 16.52 -4.81 -11.00
N TRP A 95 16.13 -4.52 -12.25
CA TRP A 95 16.90 -4.90 -13.43
C TRP A 95 18.31 -4.29 -13.46
N ILE A 96 18.46 -3.01 -13.09
CA ILE A 96 19.77 -2.33 -13.02
C ILE A 96 20.69 -2.96 -11.97
N ILE A 97 20.14 -3.38 -10.83
CA ILE A 97 20.90 -3.97 -9.71
C ILE A 97 21.09 -5.50 -9.91
N GLY A 98 20.51 -6.09 -10.96
CA GLY A 98 20.59 -7.52 -11.25
C GLY A 98 19.74 -8.37 -10.30
N ARG A 99 18.68 -7.81 -9.71
CA ARG A 99 17.68 -8.53 -8.92
C ARG A 99 16.39 -8.71 -9.71
N GLU A 100 15.83 -9.92 -9.67
CA GLU A 100 14.55 -10.21 -10.28
C GLU A 100 13.42 -9.55 -9.47
N MET A 101 12.90 -8.43 -9.99
CA MET A 101 11.69 -7.78 -9.52
C MET A 101 10.72 -7.75 -10.68
N THR A 102 9.57 -8.40 -10.54
CA THR A 102 8.59 -8.54 -11.63
C THR A 102 7.25 -7.93 -11.24
N LEU A 103 6.36 -7.76 -12.23
CA LEU A 103 4.95 -7.41 -12.01
C LEU A 103 4.09 -8.67 -11.83
N TYR A 104 4.70 -9.80 -11.48
CA TYR A 104 3.99 -11.05 -11.26
C TYR A 104 3.40 -11.04 -9.85
N PHE A 105 2.14 -10.67 -9.75
CA PHE A 105 1.36 -10.77 -8.54
C PHE A 105 0.67 -12.13 -8.48
N THR A 106 0.46 -12.65 -7.27
CA THR A 106 -0.34 -13.85 -7.06
C THR A 106 -1.79 -13.64 -7.55
N LEU A 107 -2.51 -14.74 -7.78
CA LEU A 107 -3.93 -14.66 -8.17
C LEU A 107 -4.74 -13.86 -7.13
N PHE A 108 -4.46 -14.08 -5.84
CA PHE A 108 -5.11 -13.38 -4.74
C PHE A 108 -4.86 -11.86 -4.78
N GLU A 109 -3.60 -11.44 -4.94
CA GLU A 109 -3.25 -10.01 -5.02
C GLU A 109 -3.86 -9.35 -6.25
N THR A 110 -3.82 -10.03 -7.40
CA THR A 110 -4.39 -9.53 -8.66
C THR A 110 -5.91 -9.33 -8.54
N VAL A 111 -6.63 -10.31 -7.99
CA VAL A 111 -8.08 -10.20 -7.77
C VAL A 111 -8.40 -9.13 -6.75
N SER A 112 -7.66 -9.06 -5.65
CA SER A 112 -7.86 -8.06 -4.59
C SER A 112 -7.66 -6.63 -5.10
N LEU A 113 -6.62 -6.40 -5.91
CA LEU A 113 -6.35 -5.13 -6.57
C LEU A 113 -7.47 -4.77 -7.54
N PHE A 114 -7.91 -5.72 -8.37
CA PHE A 114 -8.99 -5.50 -9.33
C PHE A 114 -10.31 -5.15 -8.64
N VAL A 115 -10.71 -5.91 -7.63
CA VAL A 115 -11.95 -5.65 -6.85
C VAL A 115 -11.89 -4.31 -6.16
N SER A 116 -10.75 -3.96 -5.54
CA SER A 116 -10.57 -2.67 -4.86
C SER A 116 -10.66 -1.50 -5.85
N ALA A 117 -9.96 -1.59 -6.98
CA ALA A 117 -9.99 -0.55 -8.01
C ALA A 117 -11.39 -0.40 -8.63
N PHE A 118 -12.07 -1.53 -8.90
CA PHE A 118 -13.42 -1.54 -9.42
C PHE A 118 -14.42 -0.88 -8.45
N MET A 119 -14.38 -1.26 -7.17
CA MET A 119 -15.26 -0.67 -6.15
C MET A 119 -15.03 0.82 -5.95
N VAL A 120 -13.78 1.25 -5.87
CA VAL A 120 -13.45 2.68 -5.73
C VAL A 120 -13.93 3.45 -6.96
N ASN A 121 -13.72 2.93 -8.17
CA ASN A 121 -14.18 3.57 -9.40
C ASN A 121 -15.72 3.69 -9.43
N PHE A 122 -16.42 2.60 -9.09
CA PHE A 122 -17.88 2.59 -9.03
C PHE A 122 -18.45 3.63 -8.06
N LEU A 123 -17.88 3.75 -6.85
CA LEU A 123 -18.32 4.74 -5.86
C LEU A 123 -17.97 6.17 -6.24
N VAL A 124 -16.81 6.40 -6.86
CA VAL A 124 -16.42 7.74 -7.32
C VAL A 124 -17.31 8.20 -8.48
N LEU A 125 -17.76 7.29 -9.36
CA LEU A 125 -18.65 7.61 -10.49
C LEU A 125 -20.04 8.07 -10.07
N ASP A 126 -20.55 7.62 -8.92
CA ASP A 126 -21.86 8.04 -8.40
C ASP A 126 -21.85 9.52 -7.96
N GLY A 127 -20.66 10.11 -7.75
CA GLY A 127 -20.47 11.54 -7.50
C GLY A 127 -21.02 12.03 -6.16
N ARG A 128 -21.53 11.13 -5.32
CA ARG A 128 -21.94 11.37 -3.94
C ARG A 128 -21.28 10.34 -3.05
N SER A 129 -21.04 10.73 -1.79
CA SER A 129 -20.52 9.83 -0.78
C SER A 129 -21.47 9.75 0.40
N ASN A 130 -21.71 8.54 0.87
CA ASN A 130 -22.50 8.27 2.06
C ASN A 130 -21.72 7.46 3.10
N TYR A 131 -22.12 7.55 4.37
CA TYR A 131 -21.49 6.77 5.43
C TYR A 131 -21.54 5.26 5.16
N LEU A 132 -22.63 4.78 4.56
CA LEU A 132 -22.79 3.36 4.22
C LEU A 132 -21.79 2.90 3.16
N GLU A 133 -21.48 3.73 2.16
CA GLU A 133 -20.50 3.44 1.12
C GLU A 133 -19.08 3.42 1.70
N GLY A 134 -18.77 4.35 2.61
CA GLY A 134 -17.52 4.33 3.37
C GLY A 134 -17.39 3.06 4.22
N ALA A 135 -18.46 2.67 4.92
CA ALA A 135 -18.48 1.43 5.70
C ALA A 135 -18.29 0.18 4.82
N LEU A 136 -18.87 0.17 3.61
CA LEU A 136 -18.70 -0.91 2.65
C LEU A 136 -17.24 -1.04 2.19
N LEU A 137 -16.58 0.08 1.86
CA LEU A 137 -15.15 0.08 1.52
C LEU A 137 -14.27 -0.43 2.67
N CYS A 138 -14.55 0.00 3.90
CA CYS A 138 -13.85 -0.51 5.08
C CYS A 138 -14.09 -2.01 5.28
N ALA A 139 -15.31 -2.50 5.07
CA ALA A 139 -15.62 -3.93 5.18
C ALA A 139 -14.85 -4.75 4.14
N VAL A 140 -14.79 -4.31 2.89
CA VAL A 140 -13.99 -4.97 1.83
C VAL A 140 -12.51 -5.00 2.20
N TYR A 141 -11.95 -3.89 2.69
CA TYR A 141 -10.57 -3.83 3.15
C TYR A 141 -10.29 -4.82 4.29
N ILE A 142 -11.18 -4.88 5.29
CA ILE A 142 -11.05 -5.82 6.42
C ILE A 142 -11.12 -7.28 5.94
N ILE A 143 -12.03 -7.60 5.02
CA ILE A 143 -12.13 -8.95 4.44
C ILE A 143 -10.83 -9.31 3.73
N ILE A 144 -10.29 -8.44 2.88
CA ILE A 144 -9.00 -8.65 2.20
C ILE A 144 -7.87 -8.84 3.22
N ALA A 145 -7.84 -8.03 4.29
CA ALA A 145 -6.82 -8.15 5.33
C ALA A 145 -6.89 -9.49 6.09
N ILE A 146 -8.10 -9.97 6.40
CA ILE A 146 -8.30 -11.27 7.04
C ILE A 146 -7.86 -12.40 6.10
N VAL A 147 -8.25 -12.34 4.82
CA VAL A 147 -7.83 -13.35 3.84
C VAL A 147 -6.31 -13.34 3.66
N ALA A 148 -5.68 -12.16 3.57
CA ALA A 148 -4.23 -12.02 3.49
C ALA A 148 -3.51 -12.58 4.73
N PHE A 149 -4.12 -12.48 5.91
CA PHE A 149 -3.57 -13.05 7.15
C PHE A 149 -3.56 -14.59 7.14
N PHE A 150 -4.60 -15.20 6.57
CA PHE A 150 -4.70 -16.66 6.42
C PHE A 150 -4.12 -17.18 5.10
N PHE A 151 -3.60 -16.29 4.24
CA PHE A 151 -3.04 -16.70 2.96
C PHE A 151 -1.75 -17.49 3.18
N PRO A 152 -1.64 -18.72 2.66
CA PRO A 152 -0.47 -19.56 2.90
C PRO A 152 0.78 -18.96 2.28
N SER A 153 1.92 -19.10 2.97
CA SER A 153 3.24 -18.68 2.47
C SER A 153 3.68 -19.59 1.31
N GLU A 154 4.53 -19.08 0.42
CA GLU A 154 4.92 -19.66 -0.88
C GLU A 154 5.34 -21.16 -0.88
N GLN A 155 5.63 -21.76 0.28
CA GLN A 155 5.93 -23.18 0.42
C GLN A 155 4.72 -24.10 0.16
N GLU A 156 3.47 -23.64 0.32
CA GLU A 156 2.28 -24.47 0.07
C GLU A 156 1.69 -24.27 -1.34
N THR A 157 1.93 -23.13 -1.98
CA THR A 157 1.41 -22.84 -3.33
C THR A 157 2.03 -23.74 -4.41
N SER A 158 3.26 -24.23 -4.18
CA SER A 158 3.91 -25.21 -5.07
C SER A 158 3.27 -26.61 -5.03
N ALA A 159 2.48 -26.93 -4.00
CA ALA A 159 1.79 -28.23 -3.86
C ALA A 159 0.44 -28.28 -4.58
N TRP A 160 -0.10 -27.13 -4.99
CA TRP A 160 -1.38 -27.03 -5.70
C TRP A 160 -1.22 -26.91 -7.22
N GLY A 161 0.03 -26.72 -7.67
CA GLY A 161 0.42 -26.66 -9.07
C GLY A 161 1.11 -27.91 -9.61
N SER A 162 1.21 -28.99 -8.82
CA SER A 162 1.80 -30.28 -9.25
C SER A 162 0.73 -31.34 -9.44
#